data_AF-A0ABD5ANC8-F1
#
_entry.id   AF-A0ABD5ANC8-F1
#
_cell.length_a   1.000
_cell.length_b   1.000
_cell.length_c   1.000
_cell.angle_alpha   90.00
_cell.angle_beta   90.00
_cell.angle_gamma   90.00
#
_symmetry.space_group_name_H-M   'P 1'
#
loop_
_entity.id
_entity.type
_entity.pdbx_description
1 polymer ?
#
loop_
_entity_poly.entity_id
_entity_poly.type
_entity_poly.pdbx_seq_one_letter_code
_entity_poly.pdbx_strand_id
1 'polypeptide(L)'
;MSKLLNELPASASNNESLILQALNASNQRQVAEKVRVDASILSRMKTDKKSNGLTEVEFISSLLTAIGLKVVPESDVYCSPAIAEATRVYLAHAFTSPEYMRILFK
;
A
#
# COMPACT_ATOMS: atom_id res chain seq x y z
N MET A 1 31.32 7.94 -6.35
CA MET A 1 29.88 7.74 -6.13
C MET A 1 29.44 6.58 -6.99
N SER A 2 29.24 5.40 -6.38
CA SER A 2 28.72 4.24 -7.12
C SER A 2 27.31 4.56 -7.57
N LYS A 3 27.07 4.56 -8.88
CA LYS A 3 25.73 4.43 -9.46
C LYS A 3 25.25 3.02 -9.10
N LEU A 4 24.70 2.86 -7.91
CA LEU A 4 23.87 1.72 -7.58
C LEU A 4 22.59 1.89 -8.40
N LEU A 5 22.62 1.37 -9.63
CA LEU A 5 21.44 0.88 -10.33
C LEU A 5 20.93 -0.31 -9.50
N ASN A 6 20.39 -0.03 -8.33
CA ASN A 6 19.70 -1.04 -7.55
C ASN A 6 18.32 -1.11 -8.14
N GLU A 7 17.99 -2.27 -8.70
CA GLU A 7 16.61 -2.70 -8.85
C GLU A 7 15.85 -2.30 -7.59
N LEU A 8 14.69 -1.66 -7.76
CA LEU A 8 13.87 -1.24 -6.63
C LEU A 8 13.69 -2.46 -5.70
N PRO A 9 13.94 -2.32 -4.38
CA PRO A 9 13.65 -3.40 -3.45
C PRO A 9 12.18 -3.82 -3.62
N ALA A 10 11.87 -5.11 -3.49
CA ALA A 10 10.57 -5.67 -3.85
C ALA A 10 9.37 -4.89 -3.24
N SER A 11 9.52 -4.37 -2.02
CA SER A 11 8.53 -3.50 -1.38
C SER A 11 8.33 -2.16 -2.09
N ALA A 12 9.40 -1.53 -2.58
CA ALA A 12 9.31 -0.32 -3.37
C ALA A 12 8.68 -0.60 -4.75
N SER A 13 9.01 -1.71 -5.40
CA SER A 13 8.36 -2.11 -6.66
C SER A 13 6.86 -2.37 -6.48
N ASN A 14 6.46 -2.93 -5.33
CA ASN A 14 5.05 -3.13 -4.99
C ASN A 14 4.33 -1.78 -4.79
N ASN A 15 4.92 -0.86 -4.02
CA ASN A 15 4.39 0.49 -3.83
C ASN A 15 4.23 1.22 -5.18
N GLU A 16 5.25 1.13 -6.05
CA GLU A 16 5.25 1.74 -7.37
C GLU A 16 4.10 1.19 -8.23
N SER A 17 4.00 -0.14 -8.29
CA SER A 17 2.94 -0.82 -9.05
C SER A 17 1.55 -0.41 -8.58
N LEU A 18 1.33 -0.33 -7.27
CA LEU A 18 0.05 0.10 -6.69
C LEU A 18 -0.26 1.56 -7.05
N ILE A 19 0.72 2.47 -6.92
CA ILE A 19 0.54 3.88 -7.26
C ILE A 19 0.21 4.03 -8.76
N LEU A 20 0.96 3.35 -9.65
CA LEU A 20 0.73 3.43 -11.09
C LEU A 20 -0.63 2.86 -11.49
N GLN A 21 -1.02 1.71 -10.93
CA GLN A 21 -2.34 1.12 -11.17
C GLN A 21 -3.46 2.07 -10.72
N ALA A 22 -3.35 2.63 -9.51
CA ALA A 22 -4.35 3.56 -8.99
C ALA A 22 -4.45 4.85 -9.82
N LEU A 23 -3.31 5.43 -10.22
CA LEU A 23 -3.28 6.63 -11.08
C LEU A 23 -3.85 6.37 -12.47
N ASN A 24 -3.59 5.20 -13.05
CA ASN A 24 -4.10 4.83 -14.37
C ASN A 24 -5.60 4.47 -14.35
N ALA A 25 -6.10 3.93 -13.24
CA ALA A 25 -7.53 3.67 -13.04
C ALA A 25 -8.34 4.92 -12.68
N SER A 26 -7.68 6.00 -12.25
CA SER A 26 -8.33 7.23 -11.80
C SER A 26 -8.57 8.23 -12.93
N ASN A 27 -9.55 9.12 -12.74
CA ASN A 27 -9.69 10.31 -13.57
C ASN A 27 -8.57 11.31 -13.24
N GLN A 28 -7.52 11.32 -14.08
CA GLN A 28 -6.33 12.14 -13.86
C GLN A 28 -6.62 13.64 -13.74
N ARG A 29 -7.66 14.17 -14.40
CA ARG A 29 -8.03 15.60 -14.22
C ARG A 29 -8.53 15.88 -12.81
N GLN A 30 -9.39 15.01 -12.29
CA GLN A 30 -9.91 15.15 -10.91
C GLN A 30 -8.81 14.96 -9.87
N VAL A 31 -7.89 14.01 -10.10
CA VAL A 31 -6.73 13.82 -9.22
C VAL A 31 -5.85 15.06 -9.23
N ALA A 32 -5.55 15.59 -10.42
CA ALA A 32 -4.72 16.79 -10.59
C ALA A 32 -5.35 18.02 -9.91
N GLU A 33 -6.67 18.18 -10.01
CA GLU A 33 -7.41 19.23 -9.31
C GLU A 33 -7.29 19.10 -7.78
N LYS A 34 -7.47 17.89 -7.24
CA LYS A 34 -7.36 17.62 -5.79
C LYS A 34 -5.98 17.95 -5.23
N VAL A 35 -4.92 17.70 -6.00
CA VAL A 35 -3.53 18.00 -5.60
C VAL A 35 -3.03 19.36 -6.12
N ARG A 36 -3.89 20.16 -6.75
CA ARG A 36 -3.62 21.52 -7.26
C ARG A 36 -2.46 21.59 -8.27
N VAL A 37 -2.41 20.63 -9.19
CA VAL A 37 -1.43 20.59 -10.28
C VAL A 37 -2.13 20.51 -11.63
N ASP A 38 -1.41 20.82 -12.70
CA ASP A 38 -1.91 20.56 -14.05
C ASP A 38 -1.91 19.05 -14.35
N ALA A 39 -2.88 18.58 -15.14
CA ALA A 39 -3.00 17.16 -15.46
C ALA A 39 -1.76 16.58 -16.17
N SER A 40 -1.01 17.41 -16.93
CA SER A 40 0.24 16.97 -17.55
C SER A 40 1.34 16.62 -16.54
N ILE A 41 1.26 17.15 -15.31
CA ILE A 41 2.22 16.83 -14.24
C ILE A 41 2.07 15.35 -13.85
N LEU A 42 0.85 14.82 -13.77
CA LEU A 42 0.62 13.41 -13.45
C LEU A 42 1.21 12.46 -14.51
N SER A 43 1.14 12.85 -15.79
CA SER A 43 1.81 12.08 -16.85
C SER A 43 3.32 12.10 -16.71
N ARG A 44 3.91 13.29 -16.50
CA ARG A 44 5.35 13.47 -16.32
C ARG A 44 5.88 12.73 -15.10
N MET A 45 5.13 12.68 -14.00
CA MET A 45 5.53 11.94 -12.80
C MET A 45 5.75 10.43 -13.06
N LYS A 46 5.05 9.87 -14.06
CA LYS A 46 5.15 8.45 -14.44
C LYS A 46 6.29 8.16 -15.41
N THR A 47 6.77 9.16 -16.16
CA THR A 47 7.66 8.94 -17.32
C THR A 47 8.99 9.65 -17.21
N ASP A 48 9.01 10.83 -16.58
CA ASP A 48 10.16 11.72 -16.60
C ASP A 48 11.15 11.31 -15.53
N LYS A 49 12.28 10.73 -15.96
CA LYS A 49 13.40 10.42 -15.07
C LYS A 49 14.10 11.70 -14.61
N LYS A 50 14.38 11.78 -13.31
CA LYS A 50 15.11 12.89 -12.70
C LYS A 50 16.61 12.61 -12.64
N SER A 51 17.37 13.52 -12.02
CA SER A 51 18.83 13.41 -11.88
C SER A 51 19.30 12.15 -11.14
N ASN A 52 18.43 11.54 -10.33
CA ASN A 52 18.67 10.27 -9.64
C ASN A 52 18.37 9.03 -10.50
N GLY A 53 17.95 9.21 -11.77
CA GLY A 53 17.61 8.11 -12.68
C GLY A 53 16.24 7.48 -12.44
N LEU A 54 15.47 8.02 -11.48
CA LEU A 54 14.12 7.55 -11.12
C LEU A 54 13.06 8.53 -11.64
N THR A 55 11.90 8.00 -12.01
CA THR A 55 10.67 8.78 -12.13
C THR A 55 10.23 9.28 -10.75
N GLU A 56 9.33 10.25 -10.69
CA GLU A 56 8.79 10.71 -9.41
C GLU A 56 8.04 9.60 -8.67
N VAL A 57 7.33 8.71 -9.38
CA VAL A 57 6.64 7.57 -8.76
C VAL A 57 7.62 6.54 -8.21
N GLU A 58 8.68 6.20 -8.95
CA GLU A 58 9.76 5.31 -8.48
C GLU A 58 10.46 5.91 -7.25
N PHE A 59 10.72 7.23 -7.26
CA PHE A 59 11.32 7.94 -6.15
C PHE A 59 10.44 7.91 -4.89
N ILE A 60 9.15 8.23 -5.00
CA ILE A 60 8.20 8.19 -3.88
C ILE A 60 8.14 6.76 -3.30
N SER A 61 8.07 5.76 -4.17
CA SER A 61 8.00 4.35 -3.77
C SER A 61 9.25 3.89 -3.02
N SER A 62 10.42 4.30 -3.52
CA SER A 62 11.71 4.06 -2.87
C SER A 62 11.82 4.78 -1.53
N LEU A 63 11.38 6.04 -1.47
CA LEU A 63 11.39 6.86 -0.26
C LEU A 63 10.54 6.22 0.82
N LEU A 64 9.28 5.87 0.52
CA LEU A 64 8.37 5.22 1.45
C LEU A 64 8.98 3.95 2.05
N THR A 65 9.54 3.09 1.20
CA THR A 65 10.24 1.87 1.66
C THR A 65 11.44 2.20 2.55
N ALA A 66 12.26 3.20 2.18
CA ALA A 66 13.44 3.58 2.95
C ALA A 66 13.10 4.12 4.35
N ILE A 67 11.91 4.71 4.53
CA ILE A 67 11.43 5.22 5.83
C ILE A 67 10.48 4.26 6.56
N GLY A 68 10.34 3.02 6.08
CA GLY A 68 9.51 1.99 6.72
C GLY A 68 8.00 2.18 6.52
N LEU A 69 7.58 2.94 5.51
CA LEU A 69 6.18 3.12 5.13
C LEU A 69 5.81 2.23 3.92
N LYS A 70 4.53 1.87 3.84
CA LYS A 70 3.97 1.10 2.72
C LYS A 70 2.71 1.78 2.17
N VAL A 71 2.44 1.57 0.89
CA VAL A 71 1.19 1.97 0.25
C VAL A 71 0.20 0.82 0.35
N VAL A 72 -1.01 1.13 0.81
CA VAL A 72 -2.16 0.21 0.77
C VAL A 72 -3.36 0.98 0.22
N PRO A 73 -4.26 0.35 -0.55
CA PRO A 73 -5.51 0.98 -0.95
C PRO A 73 -6.29 1.47 0.27
N GLU A 74 -6.95 2.63 0.17
CA GLU A 74 -7.75 3.17 1.28
C GLU A 74 -8.89 2.23 1.69
N SER A 75 -9.45 1.49 0.72
CA SER A 75 -10.47 0.48 0.95
C SER A 75 -9.93 -0.86 1.46
N ASP A 76 -8.62 -0.98 1.70
CA ASP A 76 -8.03 -2.23 2.18
C ASP A 76 -8.48 -2.48 3.62
N VAL A 77 -9.37 -3.45 3.80
CA VAL A 77 -9.91 -3.79 5.11
C VAL A 77 -8.90 -4.69 5.82
N TYR A 78 -8.38 -4.21 6.97
CA TYR A 78 -7.40 -4.95 7.79
C TYR A 78 -7.80 -6.39 8.13
N CYS A 79 -9.10 -6.71 8.08
CA CYS A 79 -9.64 -8.05 8.25
C CYS A 79 -10.82 -8.23 7.29
N SER A 80 -10.87 -9.33 6.53
CA SER A 80 -12.01 -9.56 5.65
C SER A 80 -13.30 -9.64 6.48
N PRO A 81 -14.44 -9.10 6.01
CA PRO A 81 -15.68 -9.13 6.78
C PRO A 81 -16.09 -10.56 7.20
N ALA A 82 -15.82 -11.55 6.35
CA ALA A 82 -16.06 -12.95 6.65
C ALA A 82 -15.18 -13.48 7.79
N ILE A 83 -13.90 -13.13 7.82
CA ILE A 83 -13.00 -13.52 8.92
C ILE A 83 -13.37 -12.77 10.20
N ALA A 84 -13.67 -11.48 10.12
CA ALA A 84 -14.11 -10.70 11.27
C ALA A 84 -15.38 -11.30 11.91
N GLU A 85 -16.35 -11.70 11.09
CA GLU A 85 -17.58 -12.34 11.56
C GLU A 85 -17.32 -13.74 12.13
N ALA A 86 -16.49 -14.56 11.47
CA ALA A 86 -16.09 -15.86 11.99
C ALA A 86 -15.36 -15.74 13.34
N THR A 87 -14.45 -14.77 13.48
CA THR A 87 -13.76 -14.48 14.75
C THR A 87 -14.74 -13.98 15.81
N ARG A 88 -15.71 -13.13 15.46
CA ARG A 88 -16.76 -12.67 16.37
C ARG A 88 -17.56 -13.84 16.95
N VAL A 89 -18.01 -14.76 16.09
CA VAL A 89 -18.76 -15.96 16.48
C VAL A 89 -17.88 -16.89 17.33
N TYR A 90 -16.65 -17.14 16.90
CA TYR A 90 -15.69 -17.95 17.66
C TYR A 90 -15.50 -17.41 19.08
N LEU A 91 -15.21 -16.12 19.23
CA LEU A 91 -15.01 -15.49 20.54
C LEU A 91 -16.28 -15.50 21.40
N ALA A 92 -17.45 -15.29 20.81
CA ALA A 92 -18.73 -15.36 21.51
C ALA A 92 -18.99 -16.75 22.13
N HIS A 93 -18.54 -17.81 21.46
CA HIS A 93 -18.71 -19.19 21.92
C HIS A 93 -17.49 -19.78 22.63
N ALA A 94 -16.34 -19.10 22.59
CA ALA A 94 -15.10 -19.60 23.17
C ALA A 94 -15.24 -19.94 24.67
N PHE A 95 -15.91 -19.08 25.45
CA PHE A 95 -16.15 -19.31 26.88
C PHE A 95 -17.17 -20.42 27.18
N THR A 96 -17.91 -20.88 26.17
CA THR A 96 -18.83 -22.02 26.31
C THR A 96 -18.17 -23.36 25.95
N SER A 97 -16.92 -23.36 25.47
CA SER A 97 -16.16 -24.58 25.19
C SER A 97 -15.41 -25.05 26.44
N PRO A 98 -15.76 -26.21 27.04
CA PRO A 98 -15.10 -26.71 28.24
C PRO A 98 -13.61 -27.01 28.02
N GLU A 99 -13.25 -27.51 26.84
CA GLU A 99 -11.86 -27.80 26.49
C GLU A 99 -11.03 -26.51 26.36
N TYR A 100 -11.60 -25.45 25.78
CA TYR A 100 -10.91 -24.16 25.67
C TYR A 100 -10.68 -23.52 27.06
N MET A 101 -11.68 -23.57 27.94
CA MET A 101 -11.56 -23.07 29.31
C MET A 101 -10.52 -23.85 30.14
N ARG A 102 -10.41 -25.17 29.93
CA ARG A 102 -9.36 -25.98 30.58
C ARG A 102 -7.95 -25.59 30.17
N ILE A 103 -7.75 -25.11 28.93
CA ILE A 103 -6.44 -24.63 28.47
C ILE A 103 -6.11 -23.28 29.12
N LEU A 104 -7.08 -22.36 29.22
CA LEU A 104 -6.87 -21.01 29.74
C LEU A 104 -6.62 -20.94 31.25
N PHE A 105 -7.23 -21.85 32.03
CA PHE A 105 -7.19 -21.82 33.51
C PHE A 105 -6.39 -22.96 34.13
N LYS A 106 -5.49 -23.58 33.37
CA LYS A 106 -4.49 -24.52 33.89
C LYS A 106 -3.26 -23.81 34.39
#